data_AF-A0A8S2SSN5-F1
#
_entry.id   AF-A0A8S2SSN5-F1
#
_cell.length_a   1.000
_cell.length_b   1.000
_cell.length_c   1.000
_cell.angle_alpha   90.00
_cell.angle_beta   90.00
_cell.angle_gamma   90.00
#
_symmetry.space_group_name_H-M   'P 1'
#
loop_
_entity.id
_entity.type
_entity.pdbx_description
1 polymer ?
#
loop_
_entity_poly.entity_id
_entity_poly.type
_entity_poly.pdbx_seq_one_letter_code
_entity_poly.pdbx_strand_id
1 'polypeptide(L)'
;EDDWKPYIPEKPSAALFAVYTSPDTFWLSMDEYDAGYLYHCQFGNKDDRFQYNSERQDAVLSTLPVPETDLAFGDDIPLTSILI
;
A
#
# COMPACT_ATOMS: atom_id res chain seq x y z
N GLU A 1 -10.77 -21.38 21.59
CA GLU A 1 -10.70 -20.01 21.06
C GLU A 1 -10.55 -20.18 19.56
N ASP A 2 -11.42 -19.56 18.75
CA ASP A 2 -11.28 -19.65 17.29
C ASP A 2 -10.07 -18.81 16.88
N ASP A 3 -9.11 -19.44 16.20
CA ASP A 3 -7.97 -18.75 15.60
C ASP A 3 -8.48 -17.72 14.60
N TRP A 4 -8.33 -16.43 14.91
CA TRP A 4 -8.66 -15.37 13.96
C TRP A 4 -7.79 -15.50 12.72
N LYS A 5 -8.44 -15.53 11.55
CA LYS A 5 -7.79 -15.51 10.26
C LYS A 5 -8.15 -14.20 9.55
N PRO A 6 -7.16 -13.41 9.10
CA PRO A 6 -7.45 -12.24 8.30
C PRO A 6 -8.17 -12.68 7.02
N TYR A 7 -9.23 -11.95 6.66
CA TYR A 7 -9.82 -12.10 5.34
C TYR A 7 -8.82 -11.61 4.30
N ILE A 8 -8.58 -12.41 3.26
CA ILE A 8 -7.74 -12.05 2.12
C ILE A 8 -8.65 -12.08 0.89
N PRO A 9 -8.82 -10.95 0.15
CA PRO A 9 -9.68 -10.92 -1.01
C PRO A 9 -9.14 -11.83 -2.12
N GLU A 10 -10.04 -12.49 -2.86
CA GLU A 10 -9.67 -13.37 -3.98
C GLU A 10 -8.96 -12.60 -5.10
N LYS A 11 -9.44 -11.37 -5.36
CA LYS A 11 -8.82 -10.43 -6.29
C LYS A 11 -8.00 -9.40 -5.50
N PRO A 12 -6.71 -9.18 -5.83
CA PRO A 12 -5.94 -8.11 -5.20
C PRO A 12 -6.49 -6.74 -5.62
N SER A 13 -6.47 -5.79 -4.69
CA SER A 13 -6.71 -4.38 -5.00
C SER A 13 -5.73 -3.87 -6.05
N ALA A 14 -6.21 -3.02 -6.96
CA ALA A 14 -5.39 -2.39 -7.97
C ALA A 14 -4.56 -1.25 -7.36
N ALA A 15 -3.33 -1.12 -7.84
CA ALA A 15 -2.50 0.04 -7.56
C ALA A 15 -3.08 1.28 -8.28
N LEU A 16 -3.46 2.30 -7.52
CA LEU A 16 -4.00 3.55 -8.06
C LEU A 16 -2.89 4.58 -8.33
N PHE A 17 -1.94 4.69 -7.40
CA PHE A 17 -0.84 5.64 -7.49
C PHE A 17 0.38 5.10 -6.75
N ALA A 18 1.57 5.39 -7.29
CA ALA A 18 2.83 5.09 -6.62
C ALA A 18 3.86 6.19 -6.88
N VAL A 19 4.66 6.51 -5.87
CA VAL A 19 5.72 7.51 -5.97
C VAL A 19 6.96 7.06 -5.20
N TYR A 20 8.13 7.14 -5.84
CA TYR A 20 9.40 6.83 -5.21
C TYR A 20 9.74 7.85 -4.11
N THR A 21 10.16 7.35 -2.95
CA THR A 21 10.78 8.15 -1.88
C THR A 21 12.31 8.05 -1.91
N SER A 22 12.84 6.93 -2.39
CA SER A 22 14.25 6.68 -2.62
C SER A 22 14.42 5.64 -3.76
N PRO A 23 15.64 5.28 -4.20
CA PRO A 23 15.82 4.26 -5.23
C PRO A 23 15.15 2.91 -4.93
N ASP A 24 15.02 2.54 -3.66
CA ASP A 24 14.50 1.23 -3.24
C ASP A 24 13.17 1.32 -2.50
N THR A 25 12.64 2.52 -2.25
CA THR A 25 11.41 2.72 -1.46
C THR A 25 10.41 3.60 -2.17
N PHE A 26 9.12 3.33 -1.96
CA PHE A 26 8.03 4.06 -2.59
C PHE A 26 6.78 4.08 -1.70
N TRP A 27 5.95 5.10 -1.87
CA TRP A 27 4.58 5.10 -1.37
C TRP A 27 3.63 4.54 -2.43
N LEU A 28 2.62 3.79 -2.00
CA LEU A 28 1.61 3.13 -2.83
C LEU A 28 0.22 3.40 -2.25
N SER A 29 -0.75 3.75 -3.10
CA SER A 29 -2.18 3.75 -2.76
C SER A 29 -2.91 2.69 -3.57
N MET A 30 -3.92 2.05 -2.97
CA MET A 30 -4.71 0.98 -3.58
C MET A 30 -6.21 1.29 -3.55
N ASP A 31 -6.99 0.57 -4.36
CA ASP A 31 -8.46 0.67 -4.39
C ASP A 31 -9.16 -0.39 -3.52
N GLU A 32 -10.49 -0.37 -3.53
CA GLU A 32 -11.36 -1.40 -2.96
C GLU A 32 -11.01 -1.80 -1.51
N TYR A 33 -10.60 -3.06 -1.29
CA TYR A 33 -10.37 -3.64 0.03
C TYR A 33 -9.27 -2.90 0.82
N ASP A 34 -8.25 -2.44 0.11
CA ASP A 34 -7.08 -1.77 0.67
C ASP A 34 -7.15 -0.23 0.59
N ALA A 35 -8.32 0.32 0.22
CA ALA A 35 -8.53 1.76 0.15
C ALA A 35 -8.46 2.44 1.54
N GLY A 36 -8.18 3.75 1.53
CA GLY A 36 -8.06 4.54 2.76
C GLY A 36 -6.69 4.43 3.45
N TYR A 37 -5.69 3.81 2.81
CA TYR A 37 -4.33 3.70 3.32
C TYR A 37 -3.29 4.08 2.27
N LEU A 38 -2.17 4.61 2.77
CA LEU A 38 -0.90 4.73 2.04
C LEU A 38 0.09 3.72 2.60
N TYR A 39 0.70 2.95 1.71
CA TYR A 39 1.68 1.91 2.04
C TYR A 39 3.08 2.40 1.68
N HIS A 40 4.00 2.46 2.65
CA HIS A 40 5.41 2.66 2.38
C HIS A 40 6.03 1.30 2.12
N CYS A 41 6.51 1.08 0.92
CA CYS A 41 7.03 -0.20 0.47
C CYS A 41 8.52 -0.09 0.17
N GLN A 42 9.22 -1.20 0.34
CA GLN A 42 10.59 -1.40 -0.14
C GLN A 42 10.63 -2.57 -1.12
N PHE A 43 11.35 -2.40 -2.23
CA PHE A 43 11.58 -3.50 -3.17
C PHE A 43 12.42 -4.60 -2.51
N GLY A 44 12.03 -5.86 -2.74
CA GLY A 44 12.85 -7.01 -2.35
C GLY A 44 14.23 -7.03 -3.04
N ASN A 45 15.23 -7.63 -2.40
CA ASN A 45 16.56 -7.74 -2.98
C ASN A 45 16.54 -8.63 -4.24
N LYS A 46 17.33 -8.26 -5.25
CA LYS A 46 17.37 -8.94 -6.55
C LYS A 46 17.81 -10.40 -6.46
N ASP A 47 18.61 -10.74 -5.44
CA ASP A 47 19.11 -12.09 -5.18
C ASP A 47 18.05 -12.98 -4.49
N ASP A 48 17.08 -12.38 -3.80
CA ASP A 48 15.96 -13.11 -3.18
C ASP A 48 14.88 -13.48 -4.20
N ARG A 49 14.86 -12.84 -5.38
CA ARG A 49 13.92 -13.14 -6.48
C ARG A 49 14.07 -14.55 -7.06
N PHE A 50 15.19 -15.22 -6.81
CA PHE A 50 15.44 -16.60 -7.22
C PHE A 50 15.03 -17.63 -6.16
N GLN A 51 14.75 -17.20 -4.92
CA GLN A 51 14.09 -18.01 -3.90
C GLN A 51 12.58 -17.87 -4.11
N TYR A 52 12.07 -18.68 -5.03
CA TYR A 52 10.69 -18.70 -5.46
C TYR A 52 9.80 -19.28 -4.35
N ASN A 53 9.35 -18.40 -3.46
CA ASN A 53 8.27 -18.66 -2.53
C ASN A 53 7.13 -17.77 -3.03
N SER A 54 5.92 -18.29 -3.15
CA SER A 54 4.71 -17.58 -3.58
C SER A 54 4.26 -16.46 -2.62
N GLU A 55 5.16 -15.95 -1.79
CA GLU A 55 4.93 -14.96 -0.76
C GLU A 55 5.71 -13.69 -1.13
N ARG A 56 4.99 -12.57 -1.15
CA ARG A 56 5.47 -11.25 -1.61
C ARG A 56 6.82 -10.90 -0.98
N GLN A 57 7.80 -10.58 -1.82
CA GLN A 57 9.16 -10.20 -1.39
C GLN A 57 9.28 -8.70 -1.05
N ASP A 58 8.34 -7.88 -1.51
CA ASP A 58 8.29 -6.47 -1.16
C ASP A 58 7.72 -6.31 0.25
N ALA A 59 8.43 -5.56 1.09
CA ALA A 59 8.05 -5.34 2.47
C ALA A 59 7.27 -4.04 2.62
N VAL A 60 6.12 -4.08 3.27
CA VAL A 60 5.43 -2.87 3.76
C VAL A 60 6.19 -2.41 5.01
N LEU A 61 6.93 -1.32 4.88
CA LEU A 61 7.67 -0.67 5.96
C LEU A 61 6.72 0.03 6.94
N SER A 62 5.68 0.68 6.42
CA SER A 62 4.66 1.36 7.23
C SER A 62 3.37 1.58 6.46
N THR A 63 2.29 1.80 7.21
CA THR A 63 0.97 2.17 6.68
C THR A 63 0.46 3.43 7.36
N LEU A 64 -0.07 4.36 6.57
CA LEU A 64 -0.71 5.58 7.06
C LEU A 64 -2.18 5.59 6.65
N PRO A 65 -3.12 5.72 7.60
CA PRO A 65 -4.52 5.92 7.24
C PRO A 65 -4.68 7.29 6.59
N VAL A 66 -5.41 7.32 5.48
CA VAL A 66 -5.87 8.55 4.84
C VAL A 66 -7.23 8.88 5.44
N PRO A 67 -7.35 9.93 6.28
CA PRO A 67 -8.64 10.28 6.86
C PRO A 67 -9.62 10.64 5.75
N GLU A 68 -10.86 10.16 5.86
CA GLU A 68 -11.97 10.74 5.11
C GLU A 68 -12.10 12.20 5.54
N THR A 69 -11.63 13.12 4.72
CA THR A 69 -11.86 14.53 4.97
C THR A 69 -13.28 14.85 4.54
N ASP A 70 -14.07 15.40 5.46
CA ASP A 70 -15.45 15.90 5.27
C ASP A 70 -15.47 17.17 4.37
N LEU A 71 -14.50 17.29 3.47
CA LEU A 71 -14.43 18.35 2.48
C LEU A 71 -15.58 18.13 1.51
N ALA A 72 -16.49 19.11 1.49
CA ALA A 72 -17.65 19.12 0.63
C ALA A 72 -17.27 18.71 -0.80
N PHE A 73 -17.87 17.62 -1.28
CA PHE A 73 -17.88 17.13 -2.67
C PHE A 73 -17.14 18.05 -3.67
N GLY A 74 -15.82 17.88 -3.84
CA GLY A 74 -15.08 18.61 -4.87
C GLY A 74 -13.58 18.80 -4.66
N ASP A 75 -13.08 18.78 -3.42
CA ASP A 75 -11.66 19.00 -3.16
C ASP A 75 -10.95 17.67 -2.85
N ASP A 76 -10.55 16.95 -3.90
CA ASP A 76 -9.61 15.85 -3.78
C ASP A 76 -8.33 16.37 -3.11
N ILE A 77 -8.00 15.91 -1.90
CA ILE A 77 -6.68 16.20 -1.33
C ILE A 77 -5.67 15.38 -2.14
N PRO A 78 -4.77 16.01 -2.91
CA PRO A 78 -3.81 15.25 -3.67
C PRO A 78 -2.90 14.51 -2.70
N LEU A 79 -2.64 13.23 -2.96
CA LEU A 79 -1.81 12.36 -2.09
C LEU A 79 -0.44 12.98 -1.78
N THR A 80 0.06 13.85 -2.67
CA THR A 80 1.28 14.65 -2.47
C THR A 80 1.24 15.58 -1.26
N SER A 81 0.06 16.02 -0.82
CA SER A 81 -0.11 16.90 0.35
C SER A 81 -0.04 16.14 1.68
N ILE A 82 -0.19 14.82 1.67
CA ILE A 82 -0.07 13.96 2.86
C ILE A 82 1.39 13.54 3.09
N LEU A 83 2.20 13.52 2.03
CA LEU A 83 3.58 13.05 2.04
C LEU A 83 4.62 14.15 2.35
N ILE A 84 4.21 15.26 2.98
CA ILE A 84 5.08 16.39 3.35
C ILE A 84 5.77 16.14 4.70
#